data_AF-A0A933RZS6-F1
#
_entry.id   AF-A0A933RZS6-F1
#
_cell.length_a   1.000
_cell.length_b   1.000
_cell.length_c   1.000
_cell.angle_alpha   90.00
_cell.angle_beta   90.00
_cell.angle_gamma   90.00
#
_symmetry.space_group_name_H-M   'P 1'
#
loop_
_entity.id
_entity.type
_entity.pdbx_description
1 polymer ?
#
loop_
_entity_poly.entity_id
_entity_poly.type
_entity_poly.pdbx_seq_one_letter_code
_entity_poly.pdbx_strand_id
1 'polypeptide(L)'
;MRPDAERWIRPDVARFLAPGARPQDVFPALDRKYNPNQPRVPKGNPDGGQWTFGGLGSRWEIDLTGVGLAGIKPIVQSGRNDPRVISDADPEPVKPGQQYAQLRGRRVGNSVYINGQQFELSLGQSVSLTALEAQADMAIARVNRVDPTWKPPVSSIGSVEGMISAERGVIAAAEAKMAEFKEWGALPGRYVVESIPARGPGRNFNVWERREGNRMGYTYGCHTCGEREPGTASGNFCLDHQEPNGLNFDGRAQRLYPQCLSCSLRQGYYVQQLLLKRSQ
;
A
#
# COMPACT_ATOMS: atom_id res chain seq x y z
N MET A 1 -7.32 -5.38 -41.89
CA MET A 1 -8.31 -5.25 -40.82
C MET A 1 -8.83 -6.65 -40.48
N ARG A 2 -8.76 -7.11 -39.22
CA ARG A 2 -9.64 -8.23 -38.83
C ARG A 2 -11.07 -7.67 -38.78
N PRO A 3 -12.08 -8.36 -39.31
CA PRO A 3 -13.40 -7.79 -39.59
C PRO A 3 -14.28 -7.54 -38.35
N ASP A 4 -13.73 -7.53 -37.12
CA ASP A 4 -14.50 -7.56 -35.88
C ASP A 4 -14.07 -6.51 -34.83
N ALA A 5 -13.36 -5.46 -35.23
CA ALA A 5 -12.97 -4.36 -34.32
C ALA A 5 -14.19 -3.70 -33.62
N GLU A 6 -15.34 -3.72 -34.27
CA GLU A 6 -16.62 -3.23 -33.76
C GLU A 6 -17.10 -3.98 -32.50
N ARG A 7 -16.62 -5.21 -32.26
CA ARG A 7 -16.98 -6.03 -31.09
C ARG A 7 -16.37 -5.53 -29.77
N TRP A 8 -15.33 -4.70 -29.85
CA TRP A 8 -14.61 -4.15 -28.70
C TRP A 8 -14.97 -2.69 -28.41
N ILE A 9 -15.82 -2.11 -29.27
CA ILE A 9 -16.37 -0.77 -29.08
C ILE A 9 -17.73 -0.95 -28.40
N ARG A 10 -17.97 -0.25 -27.29
CA ARG A 10 -19.27 -0.31 -26.64
C ARG A 10 -20.34 0.23 -27.61
N PRO A 11 -21.50 -0.43 -27.76
CA PRO A 11 -22.53 -0.04 -28.74
C PRO A 11 -23.05 1.38 -28.54
N ASP A 12 -22.89 1.90 -27.32
CA ASP A 12 -23.38 3.18 -26.87
C ASP A 12 -22.37 4.31 -27.02
N VAL A 13 -21.16 4.06 -27.55
CA VAL A 13 -20.08 5.06 -27.57
C VAL A 13 -20.44 6.30 -28.40
N ALA A 14 -21.31 6.13 -29.41
CA ALA A 14 -21.72 7.21 -30.31
C ALA A 14 -22.40 8.39 -29.58
N ARG A 15 -23.01 8.17 -28.41
CA ARG A 15 -23.65 9.24 -27.62
C ARG A 15 -22.65 10.18 -26.95
N PHE A 16 -21.38 9.81 -26.92
CA PHE A 16 -20.30 10.61 -26.35
C PHE A 16 -19.43 11.26 -27.44
N LEU A 17 -19.80 11.12 -28.71
CA LEU A 17 -19.11 11.71 -29.86
C LEU A 17 -19.94 12.85 -30.45
N ALA A 18 -19.27 13.76 -31.16
CA ALA A 18 -19.95 14.84 -31.87
C ALA A 18 -20.98 14.28 -32.87
N PRO A 19 -22.16 14.93 -33.03
CA PRO A 19 -23.18 14.47 -33.98
C PRO A 19 -22.60 14.27 -35.39
N GLY A 20 -22.80 13.07 -35.95
CA GLY A 20 -22.28 12.70 -37.28
C GLY A 20 -20.88 12.08 -37.29
N ALA A 21 -20.17 12.02 -36.16
CA ALA A 21 -18.87 11.33 -36.08
C ALA A 21 -19.06 9.81 -36.00
N ARG A 22 -18.38 9.05 -36.86
CA ARG A 22 -18.36 7.59 -36.76
C ARG A 22 -17.29 7.15 -35.76
N PRO A 23 -17.58 6.21 -34.84
CA PRO A 23 -16.60 5.77 -33.84
C PRO A 23 -15.27 5.28 -34.41
N GLN A 24 -15.27 4.71 -35.62
CA GLN A 24 -14.05 4.24 -36.29
C GLN A 24 -13.11 5.40 -36.69
N ASP A 25 -13.67 6.59 -36.96
CA ASP A 25 -12.89 7.76 -37.38
C ASP A 25 -12.22 8.46 -36.18
N VAL A 26 -12.78 8.31 -34.97
CA VAL A 26 -12.30 8.95 -33.74
C VAL A 26 -11.19 8.15 -33.06
N PHE A 27 -11.12 6.83 -33.26
CA PHE A 27 -10.12 5.95 -32.65
C PHE A 27 -9.25 5.22 -33.69
N PRO A 28 -8.41 5.93 -34.46
CA PRO A 28 -7.49 5.32 -35.43
C PRO A 28 -6.46 4.36 -34.80
N ALA A 29 -6.31 4.38 -33.48
CA ALA A 29 -5.46 3.45 -32.73
C ALA A 29 -6.01 2.01 -32.65
N LEU A 30 -7.31 1.79 -32.90
CA LEU A 30 -7.89 0.44 -32.94
C LEU A 30 -7.39 -0.35 -34.16
N ASP A 31 -7.06 0.33 -35.26
CA ASP A 31 -6.47 -0.27 -36.46
C ASP A 31 -4.98 -0.65 -36.27
N ARG A 32 -4.30 -0.08 -35.26
CA ARG A 32 -2.85 -0.23 -35.07
C ARG A 32 -2.44 -1.36 -34.13
N LYS A 33 -3.37 -2.01 -33.43
CA LYS A 33 -3.03 -3.00 -32.40
C LYS A 33 -2.65 -4.38 -32.94
N TYR A 34 -2.86 -4.63 -34.23
CA TYR A 34 -2.61 -5.94 -34.86
C TYR A 34 -1.63 -5.80 -36.03
N ASN A 35 -0.37 -6.18 -35.82
CA ASN A 35 0.60 -6.37 -36.90
C ASN A 35 0.47 -7.82 -37.43
N PRO A 36 0.08 -8.03 -38.71
CA PRO A 36 -0.05 -9.37 -39.30
C PRO A 36 1.24 -10.19 -39.24
N ASN A 37 2.39 -9.51 -39.21
CA ASN A 37 3.72 -10.13 -39.25
C ASN A 37 4.31 -10.35 -37.85
N GLN A 38 3.55 -10.08 -36.78
CA GLN A 38 4.03 -10.28 -35.41
C GLN A 38 4.07 -11.79 -35.06
N PRO A 39 5.22 -12.34 -34.62
CA PRO A 39 5.34 -13.76 -34.30
C PRO A 39 4.42 -14.13 -33.14
N ARG A 40 3.62 -15.19 -33.32
CA ARG A 40 2.69 -15.69 -32.30
C ARG A 40 3.27 -16.94 -31.67
N VAL A 41 3.06 -17.07 -30.36
CA VAL A 41 3.32 -18.33 -29.65
C VAL A 41 2.44 -19.41 -30.31
N PRO A 42 3.01 -20.56 -30.72
CA PRO A 42 2.23 -21.67 -31.26
C PRO A 42 1.15 -22.10 -30.26
N LYS A 43 0.01 -22.54 -30.79
CA LYS A 43 -1.11 -23.05 -29.99
C LYS A 43 -0.63 -24.26 -29.17
N GLY A 44 -0.49 -24.08 -27.85
CA GLY A 44 -0.08 -25.14 -26.92
C GLY A 44 -1.18 -26.17 -26.65
N ASN A 45 -0.76 -27.41 -26.38
CA ASN A 45 -1.56 -28.59 -26.03
C ASN A 45 -2.52 -28.34 -24.83
N PRO A 46 -3.63 -29.10 -24.70
CA PRO A 46 -4.64 -28.92 -23.66
C PRO A 46 -4.18 -29.20 -22.22
N ASP A 47 -2.96 -29.71 -22.00
CA ASP A 47 -2.42 -29.98 -20.66
C ASP A 47 -1.63 -28.82 -20.02
N GLY A 48 -1.74 -27.61 -20.58
CA GLY A 48 -0.99 -26.44 -20.10
C GLY A 48 -1.62 -25.78 -18.87
N GLY A 49 -1.15 -26.14 -17.66
CA GLY A 49 -1.38 -25.34 -16.46
C GLY A 49 -1.29 -26.07 -15.13
N GLN A 50 -0.13 -26.65 -14.78
CA GLN A 50 0.15 -27.05 -13.40
C GLN A 50 1.16 -26.08 -12.76
N TRP A 51 0.74 -25.40 -11.71
CA TRP A 51 1.62 -24.67 -10.79
C TRP A 51 1.93 -25.59 -9.61
N THR A 52 3.19 -25.95 -9.40
CA THR A 52 3.62 -26.64 -8.18
C THR A 52 3.85 -25.62 -7.06
N PHE A 53 3.13 -25.78 -5.96
CA PHE A 53 3.37 -25.09 -4.69
C PHE A 53 4.26 -25.98 -3.79
N GLY A 54 5.28 -25.37 -3.15
CA GLY A 54 5.73 -25.75 -1.81
C GLY A 54 7.20 -26.16 -1.63
N GLY A 55 7.93 -25.40 -0.81
CA GLY A 55 8.82 -25.96 0.22
C GLY A 55 10.27 -26.28 -0.17
N LEU A 56 11.21 -25.50 0.38
CA LEU A 56 12.65 -25.77 0.43
C LEU A 56 12.95 -26.97 1.34
N GLY A 57 13.81 -27.89 0.88
CA GLY A 57 14.26 -29.04 1.67
C GLY A 57 15.22 -29.96 0.90
N SER A 58 16.29 -29.41 0.33
CA SER A 58 17.35 -30.20 -0.31
C SER A 58 18.17 -30.96 0.73
N ARG A 59 17.79 -32.22 0.98
CA ARG A 59 18.69 -33.27 1.46
C ARG A 59 18.79 -34.30 0.33
N TRP A 60 19.76 -34.10 -0.57
CA TRP A 60 20.11 -35.12 -1.56
C TRP A 60 21.21 -36.00 -0.99
N GLU A 61 20.78 -37.16 -0.53
CA GLU A 61 21.59 -38.37 -0.40
C GLU A 61 22.05 -38.77 -1.81
N ILE A 62 23.37 -38.71 -2.05
CA ILE A 62 24.00 -39.24 -3.25
C ILE A 62 24.32 -40.71 -2.97
N ASP A 63 23.63 -41.61 -3.67
CA ASP A 63 24.02 -43.02 -3.74
C ASP A 63 25.05 -43.20 -4.87
N LEU A 64 26.13 -43.90 -4.51
CA LEU A 64 27.38 -44.08 -5.23
C LEU A 64 27.40 -45.50 -5.82
N THR A 65 27.08 -45.64 -7.10
CA THR A 65 27.47 -46.82 -7.88
C THR A 65 28.31 -46.39 -9.07
N GLY A 66 29.64 -46.36 -8.90
CA GLY A 66 30.57 -46.04 -9.98
C GLY A 66 31.95 -45.64 -9.48
N VAL A 67 32.69 -46.61 -8.94
CA VAL A 67 34.08 -46.58 -8.46
C VAL A 67 35.08 -45.75 -9.27
N GLY A 68 36.03 -45.11 -8.56
CA GLY A 68 37.27 -44.55 -9.09
C GLY A 68 38.15 -43.86 -8.04
N LEU A 69 38.73 -44.64 -7.11
CA LEU A 69 39.70 -44.23 -6.10
C LEU A 69 40.99 -43.63 -6.70
N ALA A 70 41.39 -42.42 -6.27
CA ALA A 70 42.77 -42.06 -5.90
C ALA A 70 42.88 -40.56 -5.58
N GLY A 71 43.25 -40.22 -4.34
CA GLY A 71 44.03 -39.01 -4.12
C GLY A 71 43.62 -38.08 -2.96
N ILE A 72 44.39 -38.22 -1.87
CA ILE A 72 44.96 -37.11 -1.06
C ILE A 72 44.23 -36.76 0.26
N LYS A 73 45.10 -36.56 1.26
CA LYS A 73 45.03 -36.74 2.72
C LYS A 73 44.42 -35.55 3.52
N PRO A 74 44.06 -35.75 4.81
CA PRO A 74 43.56 -34.68 5.67
C PRO A 74 44.71 -33.88 6.31
N ILE A 75 44.53 -32.56 6.49
CA ILE A 75 45.43 -31.72 7.29
C ILE A 75 44.61 -30.89 8.28
N VAL A 76 45.05 -30.96 9.54
CA VAL A 76 44.58 -30.21 10.71
C VAL A 76 45.41 -28.92 10.88
N GLN A 77 44.74 -27.87 11.36
CA GLN A 77 45.25 -26.63 12.01
C GLN A 77 46.03 -25.58 11.19
N SER A 78 45.51 -24.34 11.17
CA SER A 78 46.01 -23.20 11.97
C SER A 78 45.47 -21.87 11.43
N GLY A 79 45.18 -20.93 12.34
CA GLY A 79 44.49 -19.68 12.03
C GLY A 79 45.27 -18.69 11.18
N ARG A 80 44.52 -17.91 10.39
CA ARG A 80 44.87 -16.57 9.87
C ARG A 80 43.55 -15.81 9.64
N ASN A 81 43.42 -14.65 10.26
CA ASN A 81 42.32 -13.70 10.03
C ASN A 81 42.29 -13.27 8.56
N ASP A 82 41.17 -13.48 7.87
CA ASP A 82 40.91 -13.03 6.49
C ASP A 82 39.92 -11.84 6.53
N PRO A 83 40.25 -10.67 5.93
CA PRO A 83 39.38 -9.49 5.88
C PRO A 83 38.15 -9.61 4.94
N ARG A 84 37.80 -10.82 4.49
CA ARG A 84 36.61 -11.08 3.64
C ARG A 84 35.44 -11.73 4.37
N VAL A 85 35.46 -11.76 5.71
CA VAL A 85 34.28 -12.13 6.50
C VAL A 85 33.26 -10.99 6.40
N ILE A 86 32.33 -11.11 5.46
CA ILE A 86 31.07 -10.37 5.49
C ILE A 86 30.25 -10.99 6.62
N SER A 87 30.13 -10.23 7.71
CA SER A 87 29.26 -10.52 8.84
C SER A 87 27.90 -11.03 8.37
N ASP A 88 27.54 -12.21 8.84
CA ASP A 88 26.23 -12.85 8.89
C ASP A 88 25.28 -12.12 9.87
N ALA A 89 25.33 -10.79 9.90
CA ALA A 89 24.35 -9.99 10.61
C ALA A 89 23.06 -9.98 9.77
N ASP A 90 22.05 -10.72 10.23
CA ASP A 90 20.67 -10.54 9.79
C ASP A 90 20.34 -9.04 9.83
N PRO A 91 19.88 -8.41 8.74
CA PRO A 91 19.47 -7.02 8.79
C PRO A 91 18.28 -6.94 9.76
N GLU A 92 18.46 -6.22 10.88
CA GLU A 92 17.36 -5.94 11.81
C GLU A 92 16.16 -5.44 10.98
N PRO A 93 14.94 -5.96 11.23
CA PRO A 93 13.75 -5.40 10.61
C PRO A 93 13.71 -3.91 10.93
N VAL A 94 13.66 -3.08 9.88
CA VAL A 94 13.57 -1.62 9.99
C VAL A 94 12.49 -1.28 11.00
N LYS A 95 12.88 -0.83 12.20
CA LYS A 95 11.95 -0.36 13.23
C LYS A 95 11.33 0.94 12.70
N PRO A 96 10.03 0.98 12.36
CA PRO A 96 9.41 2.20 11.88
C PRO A 96 9.57 3.30 12.94
N GLY A 97 10.33 4.35 12.63
CA GLY A 97 10.66 5.44 13.57
C GLY A 97 12.15 5.70 13.78
N GLN A 98 13.04 4.72 13.56
CA GLN A 98 14.47 4.89 13.84
C GLN A 98 15.16 5.97 12.98
N GLN A 99 14.72 6.14 11.73
CA GLN A 99 15.26 7.17 10.82
C GLN A 99 14.86 8.60 11.24
N TYR A 100 13.73 8.79 11.94
CA TYR A 100 13.31 10.11 12.40
C TYR A 100 13.89 10.48 13.76
N ALA A 101 14.22 9.48 14.59
CA ALA A 101 14.90 9.67 15.86
C ALA A 101 16.31 10.29 15.71
N GLN A 102 16.94 10.19 14.53
CA GLN A 102 18.25 10.82 14.27
C GLN A 102 18.16 12.32 14.00
N LEU A 103 17.01 12.82 13.50
CA LEU A 103 16.75 14.24 13.26
C LEU A 103 16.20 14.97 14.51
N ARG A 104 15.67 14.20 15.47
CA ARG A 104 15.20 14.68 16.77
C ARG A 104 16.36 14.57 17.75
N GLY A 105 16.93 15.69 18.18
CA GLY A 105 18.19 15.75 18.95
C GLY A 105 18.41 14.61 19.96
N ARG A 106 19.63 14.07 19.99
CA ARG A 106 19.99 12.94 20.87
C ARG A 106 19.79 13.32 22.34
N ARG A 107 18.85 12.66 23.02
CA ARG A 107 18.61 12.83 24.46
C ARG A 107 19.70 12.12 25.26
N VAL A 108 20.25 12.79 26.27
CA VAL A 108 21.17 12.20 27.26
C VAL A 108 20.71 12.64 28.65
N GLY A 109 20.07 11.74 29.41
CA GLY A 109 19.52 12.08 30.72
C GLY A 109 18.44 13.16 30.63
N ASN A 110 18.58 14.23 31.42
CA ASN A 110 17.62 15.34 31.48
C ASN A 110 18.01 16.53 30.59
N SER A 111 18.87 16.30 29.59
CA SER A 111 19.31 17.33 28.64
C SER A 111 19.16 16.88 27.19
N VAL A 112 19.07 17.87 26.30
CA VAL A 112 18.99 17.69 24.83
C VAL A 112 20.10 18.47 24.15
N TYR A 113 20.67 17.89 23.08
CA TYR A 113 21.60 18.59 22.21
C TYR A 113 20.87 19.15 21.00
N ILE A 114 20.96 20.46 20.81
CA ILE A 114 20.38 21.19 19.68
C ILE A 114 21.50 22.02 19.06
N ASN A 115 21.81 21.79 17.78
CA ASN A 115 22.88 22.48 17.06
C ASN A 115 24.24 22.51 17.80
N GLY A 116 24.58 21.40 18.48
CA GLY A 116 25.83 21.26 19.25
C GLY A 116 25.82 21.92 20.64
N GLN A 117 24.74 22.62 21.02
CA GLN A 117 24.56 23.17 22.35
C GLN A 117 23.71 22.24 23.22
N GLN A 118 24.12 22.05 24.48
CA GLN A 118 23.36 21.27 25.46
C GLN A 118 22.37 22.18 26.19
N PHE A 119 21.12 21.76 26.26
CA PHE A 119 20.05 22.42 27.00
C PHE A 119 19.56 21.51 28.12
N GLU A 120 19.50 21.99 29.35
CA GLU A 120 18.82 21.29 30.45
C GLU A 120 17.30 21.44 30.33
N LEU A 121 16.59 20.35 30.54
CA LEU A 121 15.13 20.34 30.54
C LEU A 121 14.61 20.53 31.95
N SER A 122 13.64 21.43 32.14
CA SER A 122 12.79 21.36 33.33
C SER A 122 12.01 20.04 33.36
N LEU A 123 11.56 19.61 34.54
CA LEU A 123 10.73 18.42 34.67
C LEU A 123 9.47 18.49 33.77
N GLY A 124 8.83 19.67 33.72
CA GLY A 124 7.66 19.90 32.86
C GLY A 124 7.97 19.76 31.37
N GLN A 125 9.12 20.27 30.91
CA GLN A 125 9.55 20.13 29.51
C GLN A 125 9.92 18.68 29.17
N SER A 126 10.62 17.98 30.07
CA SER A 126 11.01 16.58 29.90
C SER A 126 9.80 15.65 29.75
N VAL A 127 8.79 15.82 30.61
CA VAL A 127 7.53 15.06 30.53
C VAL A 127 6.76 15.41 29.25
N SER A 128 6.64 16.69 28.93
CA SER A 128 5.89 17.15 27.74
C SER A 128 6.51 16.63 26.44
N LEU A 129 7.83 16.72 26.31
CA LEU A 129 8.52 16.28 25.11
C LEU A 129 8.45 14.76 24.93
N THR A 130 8.56 13.99 26.03
CA THR A 130 8.38 12.52 26.01
C THR A 130 6.97 12.13 25.56
N ALA A 131 5.95 12.79 26.08
CA ALA A 131 4.57 12.53 25.67
C ALA A 131 4.34 12.90 24.20
N LEU A 132 4.88 14.02 23.73
CA LEU A 132 4.74 14.47 22.34
C LEU A 132 5.49 13.58 21.35
N GLU A 133 6.70 13.15 21.66
CA GLU A 133 7.44 12.21 20.79
C GLU A 133 6.69 10.90 20.62
N ALA A 134 6.18 10.31 21.72
CA ALA A 134 5.38 9.09 21.65
C ALA A 134 4.11 9.29 20.81
N GLN A 135 3.42 10.42 20.97
CA GLN A 135 2.24 10.76 20.16
C GLN A 135 2.59 10.95 18.68
N ALA A 136 3.70 11.63 18.38
CA ALA A 136 4.17 11.84 17.03
C ALA A 136 4.55 10.52 16.34
N ASP A 137 5.23 9.61 17.04
CA ASP A 137 5.57 8.28 16.53
C ASP A 137 4.33 7.46 16.23
N MET A 138 3.33 7.47 17.13
CA MET A 138 2.05 6.81 16.88
C MET A 138 1.28 7.45 15.71
N ALA A 139 1.38 8.77 15.52
CA ALA A 139 0.73 9.47 14.40
C ALA A 139 1.39 9.14 13.06
N ILE A 140 2.73 9.16 12.99
CA ILE A 140 3.51 8.75 11.81
C ILE A 140 3.21 7.29 11.48
N ALA A 141 3.22 6.40 12.48
CA ALA A 141 2.94 4.97 12.27
C ALA A 141 1.53 4.73 11.69
N ARG A 142 0.53 5.54 12.06
CA ARG A 142 -0.82 5.46 11.48
C ARG A 142 -0.83 5.86 10.02
N VAL A 143 -0.15 6.95 9.65
CA VAL A 143 -0.06 7.40 8.25
C VAL A 143 0.67 6.35 7.40
N ASN A 144 1.79 5.83 7.90
CA ASN A 144 2.64 4.88 7.18
C ASN A 144 1.98 3.52 6.93
N ARG A 145 0.88 3.18 7.62
CA ARG A 145 0.09 1.98 7.27
C ARG A 145 -0.55 2.11 5.89
N VAL A 146 -0.97 3.32 5.52
CA VAL A 146 -1.66 3.62 4.27
C VAL A 146 -0.67 4.13 3.21
N ASP A 147 0.23 5.04 3.59
CA ASP A 147 1.27 5.61 2.73
C ASP A 147 2.64 5.47 3.40
N PRO A 148 3.36 4.35 3.19
CA PRO A 148 4.68 4.13 3.77
C PRO A 148 5.75 5.14 3.30
N THR A 149 5.49 5.86 2.21
CA THR A 149 6.45 6.84 1.65
C THR A 149 6.30 8.22 2.26
N TRP A 150 5.22 8.49 3.00
CA TRP A 150 5.00 9.77 3.63
C TRP A 150 6.09 10.10 4.65
N LYS A 151 6.49 11.38 4.65
CA LYS A 151 7.49 11.94 5.56
C LYS A 151 6.85 13.14 6.27
N PRO A 152 7.01 13.27 7.60
CA PRO A 152 6.55 14.46 8.30
C PRO A 152 7.34 15.71 7.85
N PRO A 153 6.76 16.91 8.01
CA PRO A 153 7.46 18.15 7.70
C PRO A 153 8.71 18.31 8.57
N VAL A 154 9.80 18.76 7.96
CA VAL A 154 11.02 19.09 8.68
C VAL A 154 10.90 20.50 9.25
N SER A 155 11.17 20.66 10.54
CA SER A 155 11.18 21.97 11.22
C SER A 155 12.62 22.32 11.64
N SER A 156 12.98 23.60 11.56
CA SER A 156 14.23 24.08 12.14
C SER A 156 14.08 24.19 13.66
N ILE A 157 14.95 23.49 14.40
CA ILE A 157 14.93 23.44 15.85
C ILE A 157 16.10 24.27 16.38
N GLY A 158 15.81 25.39 17.03
CA GLY A 158 16.80 26.25 17.67
C GLY A 158 16.72 26.29 19.21
N SER A 159 15.69 25.68 19.81
CA SER A 159 15.43 25.72 21.24
C SER A 159 14.55 24.54 21.68
N VAL A 160 14.45 24.31 23.00
CA VAL A 160 13.55 23.30 23.60
C VAL A 160 12.09 23.56 23.22
N GLU A 161 11.63 24.81 23.29
CA GLU A 161 10.27 25.19 22.85
C GLU A 161 10.09 24.97 21.35
N GLY A 162 11.16 25.18 20.56
CA GLY A 162 11.19 24.82 19.15
C GLY A 162 10.99 23.31 18.92
N MET A 163 11.59 22.45 19.74
CA MET A 163 11.35 20.99 19.69
C MET A 163 9.90 20.64 19.99
N ILE A 164 9.35 21.19 21.08
CA ILE A 164 7.94 20.97 21.46
C ILE A 164 7.00 21.41 20.33
N SER A 165 7.25 22.59 19.75
CA SER A 165 6.47 23.09 18.61
C SER A 165 6.64 22.21 17.37
N ALA A 166 7.85 21.72 17.09
CA ALA A 166 8.12 20.82 15.96
C ALA A 166 7.34 19.51 16.11
N GLU A 167 7.37 18.86 17.28
CA GLU A 167 6.63 17.62 17.51
C GLU A 167 5.11 17.83 17.38
N ARG A 168 4.58 18.93 17.91
CA ARG A 168 3.16 19.30 17.68
C ARG A 168 2.86 19.48 16.19
N GLY A 169 3.76 20.09 15.43
CA GLY A 169 3.65 20.24 13.99
C GLY A 169 3.62 18.90 13.25
N VAL A 170 4.45 17.94 13.67
CA VAL A 170 4.46 16.57 13.14
C VAL A 170 3.11 15.88 13.40
N ILE A 171 2.60 15.96 14.63
CA ILE A 171 1.30 15.39 15.00
C ILE A 171 0.19 15.99 14.14
N ALA A 172 0.13 17.32 14.04
CA ALA A 172 -0.88 18.02 13.23
C ALA A 172 -0.81 17.65 11.75
N ALA A 173 0.40 17.54 11.18
CA ALA A 173 0.59 17.13 9.79
C ALA A 173 0.15 15.69 9.54
N ALA A 174 0.45 14.78 10.48
CA ALA A 174 0.00 13.39 10.40
C ALA A 174 -1.54 13.29 10.51
N GLU A 175 -2.15 14.06 11.41
CA GLU A 175 -3.62 14.12 11.54
C GLU A 175 -4.29 14.67 10.29
N ALA A 176 -3.74 15.74 9.70
CA ALA A 176 -4.20 16.28 8.42
C ALA A 176 -4.10 15.23 7.31
N LYS A 177 -3.00 14.45 7.28
CA LYS A 177 -2.84 13.36 6.31
C LYS A 177 -3.85 12.23 6.51
N MET A 178 -4.14 11.87 7.76
CA MET A 178 -5.20 10.90 8.08
C MET A 178 -6.59 11.41 7.68
N ALA A 179 -6.85 12.71 7.85
CA ALA A 179 -8.09 13.34 7.40
C ALA A 179 -8.22 13.31 5.87
N GLU A 180 -7.13 13.59 5.14
CA GLU A 180 -7.06 13.46 3.68
C GLU A 180 -7.43 12.03 3.25
N PHE A 181 -6.86 10.99 3.86
CA PHE A 181 -7.22 9.61 3.52
C PHE A 181 -8.71 9.31 3.69
N LYS A 182 -9.33 9.79 4.77
CA LYS A 182 -10.77 9.64 5.00
C LYS A 182 -11.59 10.41 3.98
N GLU A 183 -11.17 11.63 3.67
CA GLU A 183 -11.83 12.47 2.68
C GLU A 183 -11.83 11.80 1.31
N TRP A 184 -10.71 11.23 0.89
CA TRP A 184 -10.57 10.51 -0.38
C TRP A 184 -11.10 9.07 -0.36
N GLY A 185 -11.65 8.64 0.78
CA GLY A 185 -12.21 7.30 0.95
C GLY A 185 -11.16 6.20 1.06
N ALA A 186 -9.87 6.49 1.20
CA ALA A 186 -8.83 5.48 1.47
C ALA A 186 -8.88 4.94 2.91
N LEU A 187 -9.65 5.58 3.79
CA LEU A 187 -10.00 5.10 5.13
C LEU A 187 -11.52 5.22 5.37
N PRO A 188 -12.06 4.50 6.37
CA PRO A 188 -13.44 4.69 6.82
C PRO A 188 -13.70 6.17 7.17
N GLY A 189 -14.70 6.78 6.53
CA GLY A 189 -15.03 8.19 6.67
C GLY A 189 -15.97 8.46 7.85
N ARG A 190 -16.40 9.72 7.99
CA ARG A 190 -17.18 10.20 9.15
C ARG A 190 -18.61 9.67 9.25
N TYR A 191 -19.14 9.08 8.18
CA TYR A 191 -20.51 8.59 8.10
C TYR A 191 -20.62 7.09 8.43
N VAL A 192 -19.52 6.49 8.87
CA VAL A 192 -19.47 5.08 9.27
C VAL A 192 -20.20 4.90 10.60
N VAL A 193 -21.16 3.99 10.60
CA VAL A 193 -21.86 3.53 11.82
C VAL A 193 -21.67 2.03 11.99
N GLU A 194 -21.82 1.27 10.91
CA GLU A 194 -21.76 -0.18 10.90
C GLU A 194 -20.87 -0.69 9.75
N SER A 195 -20.57 -1.98 9.75
CA SER A 195 -19.70 -2.60 8.74
C SER A 195 -19.94 -4.11 8.61
N ILE A 196 -19.61 -4.66 7.45
CA ILE A 196 -19.62 -6.10 7.20
C ILE A 196 -18.18 -6.63 7.25
N PRO A 197 -17.88 -7.72 7.97
CA PRO A 197 -16.58 -8.40 7.83
C PRO A 197 -16.37 -8.87 6.39
N ALA A 198 -15.27 -8.48 5.74
CA ALA A 198 -14.96 -8.98 4.40
C ALA A 198 -14.50 -10.45 4.48
N ARG A 199 -15.00 -11.31 3.57
CA ARG A 199 -14.53 -12.69 3.45
C ARG A 199 -13.14 -12.83 2.83
N GLY A 200 -12.59 -11.72 2.32
CA GLY A 200 -11.32 -11.63 1.61
C GLY A 200 -11.35 -10.43 0.66
N PRO A 201 -10.31 -10.23 -0.18
CA PRO A 201 -10.21 -9.08 -1.08
C PRO A 201 -11.11 -9.19 -2.34
N GLY A 202 -11.84 -10.29 -2.50
CA GLY A 202 -12.66 -10.57 -3.66
C GLY A 202 -13.87 -9.63 -3.79
N ARG A 203 -14.27 -9.34 -5.03
CA ARG A 203 -15.44 -8.47 -5.34
C ARG A 203 -16.71 -9.27 -5.68
N ASN A 204 -16.69 -10.59 -5.47
CA ASN A 204 -17.81 -11.49 -5.66
C ASN A 204 -18.68 -11.55 -4.40
N PHE A 205 -19.40 -10.45 -4.16
CA PHE A 205 -20.24 -10.32 -2.97
C PHE A 205 -21.50 -11.19 -3.08
N ASN A 206 -21.85 -11.87 -2.00
CA ASN A 206 -23.05 -12.67 -1.91
C ASN A 206 -24.30 -11.78 -1.69
N VAL A 207 -25.48 -12.39 -1.78
CA VAL A 207 -26.76 -11.67 -1.67
C VAL A 207 -26.91 -10.96 -0.32
N TRP A 208 -26.44 -11.58 0.77
CA TRP A 208 -26.50 -10.98 2.10
C TRP A 208 -25.58 -9.76 2.21
N GLU A 209 -24.33 -9.84 1.75
CA GLU A 209 -23.36 -8.72 1.74
C GLU A 209 -23.93 -7.54 0.95
N ARG A 210 -24.54 -7.81 -0.22
CA ARG A 210 -25.20 -6.79 -1.05
C ARG A 210 -26.38 -6.15 -0.35
N ARG A 211 -27.29 -6.96 0.20
CA ARG A 211 -28.47 -6.46 0.93
C ARG A 211 -28.05 -5.60 2.10
N GLU A 212 -27.06 -6.05 2.86
CA GLU A 212 -26.63 -5.38 4.07
C GLU A 212 -25.86 -4.09 3.77
N GLY A 213 -25.00 -4.10 2.75
CA GLY A 213 -24.35 -2.88 2.29
C GLY A 213 -25.35 -1.85 1.80
N ASN A 214 -26.37 -2.26 1.05
CA ASN A 214 -27.44 -1.34 0.64
C ASN A 214 -28.25 -0.83 1.84
N ARG A 215 -28.60 -1.69 2.81
CA ARG A 215 -29.28 -1.26 4.04
C ARG A 215 -28.47 -0.18 4.75
N MET A 216 -27.18 -0.40 4.96
CA MET A 216 -26.28 0.59 5.57
C MET A 216 -26.20 1.87 4.74
N GLY A 217 -26.06 1.76 3.42
CA GLY A 217 -25.95 2.92 2.52
C GLY A 217 -27.23 3.76 2.48
N TYR A 218 -28.41 3.16 2.46
CA TYR A 218 -29.67 3.89 2.52
C TYR A 218 -29.97 4.47 3.90
N THR A 219 -29.51 3.81 4.97
CA THR A 219 -29.75 4.26 6.36
C THR A 219 -28.78 5.37 6.77
N TYR A 220 -27.48 5.17 6.54
CA TYR A 220 -26.40 6.03 7.05
C TYR A 220 -25.68 6.82 5.95
N GLY A 221 -25.87 6.44 4.68
CA GLY A 221 -25.19 7.05 3.55
C GLY A 221 -23.88 6.37 3.18
N CYS A 222 -23.30 6.86 2.10
CA CYS A 222 -21.94 6.56 1.65
C CYS A 222 -20.95 6.85 2.80
N HIS A 223 -20.08 5.89 3.12
CA HIS A 223 -19.14 6.04 4.23
C HIS A 223 -18.18 7.22 4.07
N THR A 224 -17.93 7.66 2.83
CA THR A 224 -17.05 8.79 2.49
C THR A 224 -17.78 10.13 2.56
N CYS A 225 -18.93 10.28 1.88
CA CYS A 225 -19.60 11.59 1.71
C CYS A 225 -21.00 11.70 2.34
N GLY A 226 -21.59 10.60 2.81
CA GLY A 226 -22.93 10.59 3.43
C GLY A 226 -24.09 10.49 2.44
N GLU A 227 -23.82 10.49 1.13
CA GLU A 227 -24.85 10.36 0.10
C GLU A 227 -25.63 9.04 0.21
N ARG A 228 -26.97 9.11 0.19
CA ARG A 228 -27.87 7.95 0.30
C ARG A 228 -28.27 7.38 -1.06
N GLU A 229 -27.88 8.03 -2.14
CA GLU A 229 -27.99 7.48 -3.49
C GLU A 229 -26.70 6.79 -3.95
N PRO A 230 -26.77 5.51 -4.39
CA PRO A 230 -25.57 4.77 -4.78
C PRO A 230 -24.95 5.26 -6.09
N GLY A 231 -25.74 5.83 -7.00
CA GLY A 231 -25.30 6.32 -8.31
C GLY A 231 -24.85 5.23 -9.30
N THR A 232 -24.94 3.94 -8.95
CA THR A 232 -24.69 2.84 -9.89
C THR A 232 -25.95 2.52 -10.70
N ALA A 233 -25.78 2.07 -11.95
CA ALA A 233 -26.92 1.63 -12.79
C ALA A 233 -27.70 0.45 -12.19
N SER A 234 -27.06 -0.34 -11.32
CA SER A 234 -27.70 -1.47 -10.64
C SER A 234 -28.57 -1.06 -9.45
N GLY A 235 -28.51 0.21 -9.04
CA GLY A 235 -29.14 0.69 -7.80
C GLY A 235 -28.47 0.21 -6.52
N ASN A 236 -27.32 -0.48 -6.58
CA ASN A 236 -26.59 -0.95 -5.41
C ASN A 236 -25.41 -0.05 -5.06
N PHE A 237 -25.10 0.09 -3.77
CA PHE A 237 -23.84 0.70 -3.33
C PHE A 237 -22.63 -0.16 -3.74
N CYS A 238 -21.50 0.49 -4.00
CA CYS A 238 -20.21 -0.17 -4.09
C CYS A 238 -19.83 -0.66 -2.69
N LEU A 239 -19.58 -1.96 -2.53
CA LEU A 239 -19.03 -2.48 -1.27
C LEU A 239 -17.53 -2.27 -1.30
N ASP A 240 -17.11 -1.31 -0.50
CA ASP A 240 -15.75 -0.84 -0.48
C ASP A 240 -14.96 -1.52 0.63
N HIS A 241 -13.80 -2.06 0.26
CA HIS A 241 -12.89 -2.70 1.21
C HIS A 241 -12.07 -1.64 1.91
N GLN A 242 -12.03 -1.71 3.24
CA GLN A 242 -11.24 -0.79 4.05
C GLN A 242 -10.23 -1.54 4.92
N GLU A 243 -8.92 -1.27 4.79
CA GLU A 243 -8.30 -0.39 3.76
C GLU A 243 -8.50 -0.93 2.32
N PRO A 244 -8.41 -0.10 1.25
CA PRO A 244 -8.51 -0.59 -0.12
C PRO A 244 -7.48 -1.68 -0.42
N ASN A 245 -7.84 -2.68 -1.23
CA ASN A 245 -6.96 -3.83 -1.51
C ASN A 245 -5.54 -3.45 -1.96
N GLY A 246 -5.41 -2.40 -2.78
CA GLY A 246 -4.12 -1.92 -3.25
C GLY A 246 -3.22 -1.38 -2.13
N LEU A 247 -3.80 -0.92 -1.03
CA LEU A 247 -3.09 -0.38 0.14
C LEU A 247 -2.97 -1.40 1.28
N ASN A 248 -3.68 -2.53 1.21
CA ASN A 248 -3.61 -3.60 2.21
C ASN A 248 -2.38 -4.50 2.02
N PHE A 249 -1.19 -3.94 2.19
CA PHE A 249 0.08 -4.60 1.90
C PHE A 249 0.36 -5.84 2.76
N ASP A 250 -0.21 -5.87 3.97
CA ASP A 250 -0.01 -6.94 4.95
C ASP A 250 -1.13 -8.01 4.89
N GLY A 251 -2.08 -7.89 3.94
CA GLY A 251 -3.19 -8.84 3.82
C GLY A 251 -4.09 -8.91 5.07
N ARG A 252 -4.25 -7.79 5.77
CA ARG A 252 -5.05 -7.71 7.01
C ARG A 252 -6.53 -7.96 6.72
N ALA A 253 -7.26 -8.42 7.74
CA ALA A 253 -8.70 -8.52 7.67
C ALA A 253 -9.32 -7.15 7.36
N GLN A 254 -10.16 -7.10 6.33
CA GLN A 254 -10.83 -5.89 5.88
C GLN A 254 -12.30 -5.88 6.31
N ARG A 255 -12.89 -4.69 6.30
CA ARG A 255 -14.34 -4.52 6.44
C ARG A 255 -14.92 -3.87 5.20
N LEU A 256 -16.17 -4.18 4.91
CA LEU A 256 -16.91 -3.61 3.80
C LEU A 256 -17.81 -2.48 4.27
N TYR A 257 -17.79 -1.38 3.53
CA TYR A 257 -18.62 -0.20 3.76
C TYR A 257 -19.36 0.20 2.48
N PRO A 258 -20.57 0.78 2.58
CA PRO A 258 -21.29 1.26 1.42
C PRO A 258 -20.67 2.55 0.88
N GLN A 259 -20.34 2.58 -0.40
CA GLN A 259 -19.79 3.75 -1.06
C GLN A 259 -20.57 4.08 -2.34
N CYS A 260 -20.86 5.36 -2.56
CA CYS A 260 -21.48 5.80 -3.81
C CYS A 260 -20.47 5.73 -4.97
N LEU A 261 -20.97 5.63 -6.20
CA LEU A 261 -20.14 5.47 -7.40
C LEU A 261 -19.11 6.61 -7.55
N SER A 262 -19.53 7.86 -7.30
CA SER A 262 -18.66 9.03 -7.38
C SER A 262 -17.45 8.91 -6.44
N CYS A 263 -17.69 8.58 -5.17
CA CYS A 263 -16.62 8.40 -4.20
C CYS A 263 -15.74 7.18 -4.52
N SER A 264 -16.33 6.09 -5.01
CA SER A 264 -15.57 4.88 -5.40
C SER A 264 -14.60 5.14 -6.56
N LEU A 265 -15.02 5.90 -7.57
CA LEU A 265 -14.14 6.31 -8.67
C LEU A 265 -13.02 7.24 -8.19
N ARG A 266 -13.36 8.22 -7.36
CA ARG A 266 -12.39 9.16 -6.77
C ARG A 266 -11.36 8.45 -5.90
N GLN A 267 -11.80 7.50 -5.08
CA GLN A 267 -10.93 6.65 -4.26
C GLN A 267 -9.97 5.84 -5.15
N GLY A 268 -10.48 5.19 -6.20
CA GLY A 268 -9.65 4.42 -7.13
C GLY A 268 -8.52 5.25 -7.74
N TYR A 269 -8.81 6.48 -8.15
CA TYR A 269 -7.79 7.43 -8.62
C TYR A 269 -6.75 7.75 -7.54
N TYR A 270 -7.19 8.07 -6.32
CA TYR A 270 -6.30 8.43 -5.23
C TYR A 270 -5.39 7.27 -4.79
N VAL A 271 -5.95 6.06 -4.69
CA VAL A 271 -5.18 4.83 -4.42
C VAL A 271 -4.10 4.64 -5.50
N GLN A 272 -4.43 4.85 -6.77
CA GLN A 272 -3.46 4.76 -7.86
C GLN A 272 -2.32 5.78 -7.69
N GLN A 273 -2.62 7.02 -7.26
CA GLN A 273 -1.59 8.05 -7.01
C GLN A 273 -0.63 7.63 -5.89
N LEU A 274 -1.14 7.08 -4.79
CA LEU A 274 -0.29 6.58 -3.70
C LEU A 274 0.61 5.44 -4.15
N LEU A 275 0.08 4.51 -4.95
CA LEU A 275 0.85 3.40 -5.49
C LEU A 275 1.95 3.87 -6.46
N LEU A 276 1.66 4.87 -7.31
CA LEU A 276 2.65 5.45 -8.22
C LEU A 276 3.77 6.19 -7.48
N LYS A 277 3.46 6.86 -6.37
CA LYS A 277 4.48 7.48 -5.51
C LYS A 277 5.42 6.45 -4.90
N ARG A 278 4.90 5.25 -4.56
CA ARG A 278 5.70 4.16 -4.00
C ARG A 278 6.63 3.49 -5.02
N SER A 279 6.28 3.51 -6.30
CA SER A 279 7.12 2.95 -7.37
C SER A 279 8.26 3.85 -7.82
N GLN A 280 8.34 5.08 -7.31
CA GLN A 280 9.40 6.05 -7.58
C GLN A 280 10.42 6.03 -6.44
#